data_AF-A0A832EVY7-F1
#
_entry.id   AF-A0A832EVY7-F1
#
_cell.length_a   1.000
_cell.length_b   1.000
_cell.length_c   1.000
_cell.angle_alpha   90.00
_cell.angle_beta   90.00
_cell.angle_gamma   90.00
#
_symmetry.space_group_name_H-M   'P 1'
#
loop_
_entity.id
_entity.type
_entity.pdbx_description
1 polymer ?
#
loop_
_entity_poly.entity_id
_entity_poly.type
_entity_poly.pdbx_seq_one_letter_code
_entity_poly.pdbx_strand_id
1 'polypeptide(L)'
;MKRRIIALVTFVAGLYYVLEFLVPPHIGGAPDAAGAFGACFDKGAGRALLLYTGIRPGGAPRILQTPYPAENGPIETILAPSPLRAADYYGAMNPQLLGDRLYYIGRDWEDRIPGLCIAWRKGSRWVPKGRPILQRGAPGSWAASGITWASVLLPAGDHLWRVWYVGRQGDLGRIGFGTSREGTHWITAPQPVLSAEPGTSVESVSVVVRHGRLGALVVLKDRGSGIARLGWAWLSWPSGSPLGPLSDVVIQRNPVRYAWQTAVPRAVHDARIVDDGDIRQSSIRVLLSVQGDQGRMFLAEAFGALPKNPSEPIVLLLKPQPVKMPGKQPVSTVLSDVRDRVDDLMVVIGAFAIGLGLVSLAQV
;
A
#
# COMPACT_ATOMS: atom_id res chain seq x y z
N MET A 1 -54.52 9.27 -22.23
CA MET A 1 -53.12 9.43 -22.69
C MET A 1 -52.14 9.78 -21.55
N LYS A 2 -52.40 10.83 -20.75
CA LYS A 2 -51.51 11.29 -19.66
C LYS A 2 -51.11 10.21 -18.63
N ARG A 3 -52.05 9.38 -18.16
CA ARG A 3 -51.76 8.30 -17.18
C ARG A 3 -50.76 7.25 -17.70
N ARG A 4 -50.83 6.90 -18.99
CA ARG A 4 -49.90 5.94 -19.61
C ARG A 4 -48.48 6.50 -19.74
N ILE A 5 -48.36 7.81 -20.00
CA ILE A 5 -47.07 8.50 -20.07
C ILE A 5 -46.42 8.54 -18.69
N ILE A 6 -47.18 8.89 -17.63
CA ILE A 6 -46.67 8.90 -16.26
C ILE A 6 -46.18 7.52 -15.85
N ALA A 7 -46.99 6.47 -16.05
CA ALA A 7 -46.60 5.10 -15.71
C ALA A 7 -45.35 4.62 -16.46
N LEU A 8 -45.23 4.96 -17.76
CA LEU A 8 -44.04 4.64 -18.55
C LEU A 8 -42.79 5.35 -18.03
N VAL A 9 -42.88 6.64 -17.73
CA VAL A 9 -41.75 7.43 -17.20
C VAL A 9 -41.31 6.88 -15.84
N THR A 10 -42.24 6.59 -14.93
CA THR A 10 -41.93 6.01 -13.62
C THR A 10 -41.31 4.61 -13.75
N PHE A 11 -41.81 3.77 -14.67
CA PHE A 11 -41.23 2.45 -14.92
C PHE A 11 -39.82 2.53 -15.49
N VAL A 12 -39.59 3.39 -16.49
CA VAL A 12 -38.26 3.58 -17.10
C VAL A 12 -37.27 4.12 -16.06
N ALA A 13 -37.68 5.07 -15.22
CA ALA A 13 -36.86 5.57 -14.12
C ALA A 13 -36.56 4.46 -13.10
N GLY A 14 -37.56 3.66 -12.68
CA GLY A 14 -37.36 2.55 -11.75
C GLY A 14 -36.45 1.45 -12.30
N LEU A 15 -36.63 1.08 -13.57
CA LEU A 15 -35.78 0.11 -14.26
C LEU A 15 -34.34 0.61 -14.39
N TYR A 16 -34.16 1.89 -14.70
CA TYR A 16 -32.85 2.54 -14.74
C TYR A 16 -32.11 2.38 -13.40
N TYR A 17 -32.77 2.66 -12.27
CA TYR A 17 -32.18 2.50 -10.94
C TYR A 17 -31.86 1.05 -10.57
N VAL A 18 -32.72 0.10 -10.94
CA VAL A 18 -32.43 -1.33 -10.75
C VAL A 18 -31.20 -1.74 -11.56
N LEU A 19 -31.11 -1.28 -12.80
CA LEU A 19 -29.95 -1.52 -13.65
C LEU A 19 -28.69 -0.84 -13.12
N GLU A 20 -28.78 0.32 -12.47
CA GLU A 20 -27.65 0.98 -11.83
C GLU A 20 -27.06 0.17 -10.65
N PHE A 21 -27.91 -0.56 -9.94
CA PHE A 21 -27.47 -1.46 -8.86
C PHE A 21 -26.92 -2.79 -9.38
N LEU A 22 -27.51 -3.32 -10.44
CA LEU A 22 -27.13 -4.62 -11.01
C LEU A 22 -25.93 -4.53 -11.96
N VAL A 23 -25.81 -3.42 -12.70
CA VAL A 23 -24.73 -3.18 -13.64
C VAL A 23 -23.63 -2.41 -12.92
N PRO A 24 -22.44 -2.98 -12.73
CA PRO A 24 -21.34 -2.26 -12.13
C PRO A 24 -21.00 -1.04 -13.00
N PRO A 25 -20.68 0.12 -12.40
CA PRO A 25 -20.33 1.33 -13.16
C PRO A 25 -19.14 1.10 -14.10
N HIS A 26 -18.32 0.10 -13.79
CA HIS A 26 -17.07 -0.23 -14.45
C HIS A 26 -17.03 -1.72 -14.78
N ILE A 27 -16.97 -2.05 -16.07
CA ILE A 27 -16.83 -3.43 -16.55
C ILE A 27 -15.37 -3.73 -16.89
N GLY A 28 -14.89 -4.89 -16.46
CA GLY A 28 -13.53 -5.34 -16.69
C GLY A 28 -12.46 -4.51 -15.97
N GLY A 29 -11.26 -4.47 -16.53
CA GLY A 29 -10.10 -3.83 -15.94
C GLY A 29 -9.41 -4.69 -14.88
N ALA A 30 -8.14 -4.38 -14.63
CA ALA A 30 -7.34 -5.10 -13.66
C ALA A 30 -7.60 -4.61 -12.23
N PRO A 31 -7.40 -5.48 -11.21
CA PRO A 31 -7.54 -5.10 -9.81
C PRO A 31 -6.53 -4.04 -9.33
N ASP A 32 -5.49 -3.75 -10.11
CA ASP A 32 -4.44 -2.75 -9.88
C ASP A 32 -4.46 -1.62 -10.91
N ALA A 33 -5.58 -1.43 -11.62
CA ALA A 33 -5.67 -0.48 -12.73
C ALA A 33 -5.38 0.98 -12.34
N ALA A 34 -5.70 1.38 -11.10
CA ALA A 34 -5.40 2.71 -10.57
C ALA A 34 -3.96 2.83 -10.01
N GLY A 35 -3.29 1.71 -9.75
CA GLY A 35 -1.92 1.70 -9.29
C GLY A 35 -1.49 0.39 -8.64
N ALA A 36 -0.17 0.15 -8.69
CA ALA A 36 0.54 -0.90 -7.99
C ALA A 36 1.64 -0.27 -7.12
N PHE A 37 1.65 -0.56 -5.82
CA PHE A 37 2.62 -0.03 -4.85
C PHE A 37 2.81 -0.95 -3.65
N GLY A 38 3.76 -0.65 -2.77
CA GLY A 38 4.03 -1.41 -1.55
C GLY A 38 4.26 -2.88 -1.83
N ALA A 39 5.44 -3.25 -2.33
CA ALA A 39 5.71 -4.60 -2.82
C ALA A 39 6.75 -5.36 -2.00
N CYS A 40 6.65 -6.69 -2.01
CA CYS A 40 7.64 -7.63 -1.49
C CYS A 40 7.67 -8.90 -2.35
N PHE A 41 8.63 -9.79 -2.09
CA PHE A 41 8.78 -11.06 -2.82
C PHE A 41 8.45 -12.26 -1.93
N ASP A 42 7.80 -13.26 -2.53
CA ASP A 42 7.83 -14.66 -2.06
C ASP A 42 8.89 -15.41 -2.85
N LYS A 43 9.91 -15.89 -2.14
CA LYS A 43 11.00 -16.71 -2.67
C LYS A 43 10.79 -18.20 -2.44
N GLY A 44 9.57 -18.65 -2.13
CA GLY A 44 9.27 -20.06 -1.87
C GLY A 44 9.85 -21.00 -2.93
N ALA A 45 9.98 -22.28 -2.59
CA ALA A 45 10.73 -23.30 -3.36
C ALA A 45 10.34 -23.50 -4.85
N GLY A 46 9.27 -22.83 -5.32
CA GLY A 46 8.87 -22.80 -6.71
C GLY A 46 9.25 -21.50 -7.42
N ARG A 47 8.35 -21.00 -8.27
CA ARG A 47 8.54 -19.72 -8.97
C ARG A 47 8.38 -18.57 -8.00
N ALA A 48 9.32 -17.62 -8.03
CA ALA A 48 9.23 -16.40 -7.23
C ALA A 48 7.93 -15.64 -7.54
N LEU A 49 7.26 -15.14 -6.51
CA LEU A 49 6.04 -14.34 -6.64
C LEU A 49 6.31 -12.91 -6.19
N LEU A 50 5.72 -11.95 -6.89
CA LEU A 50 5.64 -10.57 -6.48
C LEU A 50 4.32 -10.36 -5.74
N LEU A 51 4.38 -9.95 -4.48
CA LEU A 51 3.23 -9.53 -3.70
C LEU A 51 3.22 -8.01 -3.63
N TYR A 52 2.07 -7.39 -3.87
CA TYR A 52 1.96 -5.93 -3.91
C TYR A 52 0.56 -5.45 -3.58
N THR A 53 0.43 -4.16 -3.30
CA THR A 53 -0.87 -3.49 -3.17
C THR A 53 -1.38 -3.08 -4.53
N GLY A 54 -2.57 -3.53 -4.89
CA GLY A 54 -3.31 -3.05 -6.06
C GLY A 54 -4.51 -2.21 -5.65
N ILE A 55 -4.80 -1.18 -6.44
CA ILE A 55 -6.03 -0.40 -6.33
C ILE A 55 -6.77 -0.42 -7.67
N ARG A 56 -8.07 -0.70 -7.61
CA ARG A 56 -9.00 -0.47 -8.72
C ARG A 56 -9.58 0.94 -8.58
N PRO A 57 -9.86 1.68 -9.68
CA PRO A 57 -10.53 2.97 -9.60
C PRO A 57 -11.80 2.90 -8.74
N GLY A 58 -11.95 3.81 -7.78
CA GLY A 58 -13.05 3.85 -6.81
C GLY A 58 -13.08 2.70 -5.80
N GLY A 59 -12.11 1.78 -5.83
CA GLY A 59 -12.06 0.59 -5.00
C GLY A 59 -11.10 0.70 -3.82
N ALA A 60 -11.33 -0.14 -2.81
CA ALA A 60 -10.42 -0.30 -1.69
C ALA A 60 -9.14 -1.07 -2.09
N PRO A 61 -8.00 -0.76 -1.45
CA PRO A 61 -6.73 -1.44 -1.66
C PRO A 61 -6.81 -2.91 -1.27
N ARG A 62 -6.07 -3.73 -2.01
CA ARG A 62 -6.01 -5.18 -1.83
C ARG A 62 -4.59 -5.67 -2.06
N ILE A 63 -4.26 -6.80 -1.46
CA ILE A 63 -2.97 -7.44 -1.71
C ILE A 63 -3.15 -8.45 -2.84
N LEU A 64 -2.32 -8.28 -3.86
CA LEU A 64 -2.28 -9.06 -5.07
C LEU A 64 -0.99 -9.86 -5.11
N GLN A 65 -1.03 -10.99 -5.81
CA GLN A 65 0.15 -11.76 -6.17
C GLN A 65 0.20 -11.99 -7.68
N THR A 66 1.41 -12.05 -8.22
CA THR A 66 1.66 -12.43 -9.60
C THR A 66 3.03 -13.10 -9.73
N PRO A 67 3.23 -14.06 -10.66
CA PRO A 67 4.55 -14.63 -10.90
C PRO A 67 5.59 -13.56 -11.25
N TYR A 68 6.82 -13.72 -10.76
CA TYR A 68 7.95 -12.88 -11.15
C TYR A 68 8.81 -13.59 -12.22
N PRO A 69 9.30 -12.88 -13.27
CA PRO A 69 8.97 -11.51 -13.64
C PRO A 69 7.49 -11.34 -14.02
N ALA A 70 6.92 -10.17 -13.69
CA ALA A 70 5.47 -9.93 -13.67
C ALA A 70 4.86 -9.48 -15.00
N GLU A 71 5.62 -9.57 -16.09
CA GLU A 71 5.32 -8.88 -17.35
C GLU A 71 3.98 -9.26 -17.98
N ASN A 72 3.43 -10.46 -17.73
CA ASN A 72 2.06 -10.85 -18.13
C ASN A 72 1.50 -11.98 -17.24
N GLY A 73 1.96 -12.08 -16.00
CA GLY A 73 1.51 -13.13 -15.09
C GLY A 73 0.03 -12.95 -14.72
N PRO A 74 -0.72 -14.04 -14.45
CA PRO A 74 -2.05 -13.91 -13.85
C PRO A 74 -1.93 -13.12 -12.54
N ILE A 75 -2.91 -12.26 -12.30
CA ILE A 75 -3.01 -11.48 -11.07
C ILE A 75 -4.06 -12.16 -10.20
N GLU A 76 -3.64 -12.62 -9.03
CA GLU A 76 -4.53 -13.22 -8.05
C GLU A 76 -4.68 -12.29 -6.85
N THR A 77 -5.90 -12.12 -6.36
CA THR A 77 -6.15 -11.38 -5.12
C THR A 77 -5.97 -12.32 -3.93
N ILE A 78 -4.94 -12.09 -3.11
CA ILE A 78 -4.69 -12.91 -1.93
C ILE A 78 -5.39 -12.38 -0.68
N LEU A 79 -5.53 -11.06 -0.57
CA LEU A 79 -6.29 -10.42 0.50
C LEU A 79 -7.11 -9.25 -0.06
N ALA A 80 -8.43 -9.42 -0.05
CA ALA A 80 -9.39 -8.40 -0.42
C ALA A 80 -10.00 -7.76 0.84
N PRO A 81 -10.49 -6.51 0.75
CA PRO A 81 -11.38 -5.94 1.77
C PRO A 81 -12.53 -6.89 2.11
N SER A 82 -12.93 -6.96 3.37
CA SER A 82 -13.94 -7.92 3.82
C SER A 82 -14.88 -7.28 4.85
N PRO A 83 -16.20 -7.28 4.63
CA PRO A 83 -17.14 -6.73 5.60
C PRO A 83 -17.18 -7.52 6.91
N LEU A 84 -16.72 -8.78 6.88
CA LEU A 84 -16.64 -9.66 8.04
C LEU A 84 -15.37 -9.47 8.88
N ARG A 85 -14.48 -8.56 8.50
CA ARG A 85 -13.19 -8.35 9.17
C ARG A 85 -13.00 -6.88 9.50
N ALA A 86 -13.19 -6.57 10.78
CA ALA A 86 -13.07 -5.21 11.30
C ALA A 86 -11.70 -4.56 11.02
N ALA A 87 -10.61 -5.34 11.01
CA ALA A 87 -9.24 -4.85 10.89
C ALA A 87 -8.83 -4.39 9.48
N ASP A 88 -9.46 -4.92 8.45
CA ASP A 88 -9.14 -4.65 7.04
C ASP A 88 -10.40 -4.48 6.18
N TYR A 89 -11.46 -3.98 6.82
CA TYR A 89 -12.76 -3.72 6.21
C TYR A 89 -12.64 -2.84 4.96
N TYR A 90 -11.86 -1.75 5.05
CA TYR A 90 -11.61 -0.83 3.94
C TYR A 90 -10.33 -1.17 3.15
N GLY A 91 -9.79 -2.37 3.33
CA GLY A 91 -8.71 -2.92 2.51
C GLY A 91 -7.41 -3.19 3.24
N ALA A 92 -6.49 -3.77 2.47
CA ALA A 92 -5.20 -4.26 2.91
C ALA A 92 -4.10 -3.76 1.96
N MET A 93 -2.97 -3.30 2.52
CA MET A 93 -1.88 -2.71 1.75
C MET A 93 -0.50 -2.97 2.37
N ASN A 94 0.55 -2.57 1.66
CA ASN A 94 1.94 -2.57 2.09
C ASN A 94 2.40 -3.93 2.67
N PRO A 95 2.21 -5.05 1.93
CA PRO A 95 2.61 -6.37 2.37
C PRO A 95 4.11 -6.48 2.66
N GLN A 96 4.43 -7.28 3.67
CA GLN A 96 5.74 -7.86 3.90
C GLN A 96 5.59 -9.33 4.24
N LEU A 97 6.22 -10.17 3.45
CA LEU A 97 6.23 -11.60 3.68
C LEU A 97 7.47 -12.03 4.47
N LEU A 98 7.27 -12.83 5.52
CA LEU A 98 8.30 -13.47 6.31
C LEU A 98 7.90 -14.93 6.58
N GLY A 99 8.45 -15.87 5.82
CA GLY A 99 8.10 -17.29 5.93
C GLY A 99 6.61 -17.53 5.61
N ASP A 100 5.87 -18.07 6.58
CA ASP A 100 4.43 -18.34 6.51
C ASP A 100 3.55 -17.16 6.98
N ARG A 101 4.17 -16.01 7.28
CA ARG A 101 3.50 -14.82 7.83
C ARG A 101 3.52 -13.66 6.85
N LEU A 102 2.35 -13.16 6.52
CA LEU A 102 2.16 -11.95 5.74
C LEU A 102 1.77 -10.82 6.68
N TYR A 103 2.69 -9.91 6.95
CA TYR A 103 2.41 -8.65 7.63
C TYR A 103 1.86 -7.65 6.62
N TYR A 104 0.86 -6.87 7.01
CA TYR A 104 0.26 -5.87 6.13
C TYR A 104 -0.41 -4.76 6.91
N ILE A 105 -0.73 -3.65 6.26
CA ILE A 105 -1.51 -2.57 6.85
C ILE A 105 -2.97 -2.74 6.48
N GLY A 106 -3.82 -2.97 7.48
CA GLY A 106 -5.28 -3.02 7.34
C GLY A 106 -5.91 -1.67 7.66
N ARG A 107 -7.01 -1.33 6.98
CA ARG A 107 -7.83 -0.14 7.29
C ARG A 107 -9.09 -0.56 8.02
N ASP A 108 -9.23 -0.12 9.27
CA ASP A 108 -10.30 -0.58 10.15
C ASP A 108 -11.69 -0.04 9.78
N TRP A 109 -12.75 -0.65 10.31
CA TRP A 109 -14.14 -0.30 9.98
C TRP A 109 -14.65 0.99 10.63
N GLU A 110 -14.10 1.40 11.78
CA GLU A 110 -14.60 2.56 12.56
C GLU A 110 -14.21 3.86 11.88
N ASP A 111 -12.91 4.12 11.83
CA ASP A 111 -12.35 5.41 11.45
C ASP A 111 -11.45 5.29 10.19
N ARG A 112 -11.40 4.11 9.57
CA ARG A 112 -10.46 3.76 8.50
C ARG A 112 -9.00 3.89 8.91
N ILE A 113 -8.75 3.77 10.21
CA ILE A 113 -7.43 3.99 10.80
C ILE A 113 -6.55 2.80 10.43
N PRO A 114 -5.36 3.08 9.86
CA PRO A 114 -4.47 2.03 9.45
C PRO A 114 -3.78 1.40 10.67
N GLY A 115 -3.71 0.07 10.68
CA GLY A 115 -3.03 -0.71 11.71
C GLY A 115 -2.24 -1.85 11.10
N LEU A 116 -1.21 -2.32 11.82
CA LEU A 116 -0.45 -3.50 11.38
C LEU A 116 -1.28 -4.75 11.65
N CYS A 117 -1.54 -5.51 10.61
CA CYS A 117 -2.25 -6.78 10.61
C CYS A 117 -1.31 -7.92 10.20
N ILE A 118 -1.77 -9.15 10.38
CA ILE A 118 -1.05 -10.35 9.99
C ILE A 118 -2.01 -11.38 9.40
N ALA A 119 -1.56 -12.10 8.38
CA ALA A 119 -2.21 -13.29 7.85
C ALA A 119 -1.24 -14.46 7.85
N TRP A 120 -1.77 -15.67 8.05
CA TRP A 120 -1.01 -16.91 7.98
C TRP A 120 -1.27 -17.68 6.70
N ARG A 121 -0.23 -18.30 6.17
CA ARG A 121 -0.36 -19.20 5.03
C ARG A 121 -0.97 -20.53 5.48
N LYS A 122 -2.11 -20.90 4.91
CA LYS A 122 -2.74 -22.23 5.05
C LYS A 122 -2.92 -22.84 3.66
N GLY A 123 -1.96 -23.66 3.24
CA GLY A 123 -1.89 -24.16 1.86
C GLY A 123 -1.69 -23.03 0.86
N SER A 124 -2.60 -22.91 -0.12
CA SER A 124 -2.60 -21.81 -1.09
C SER A 124 -3.31 -20.54 -0.63
N ARG A 125 -3.94 -20.55 0.55
CA ARG A 125 -4.75 -19.42 1.06
C ARG A 125 -4.04 -18.66 2.16
N TRP A 126 -4.35 -17.37 2.24
CA TRP A 126 -3.95 -16.50 3.34
C TRP A 126 -5.12 -16.29 4.29
N VAL A 127 -4.88 -16.50 5.59
CA VAL A 127 -5.90 -16.38 6.64
C VAL A 127 -5.54 -15.22 7.55
N PRO A 128 -6.18 -14.04 7.40
CA PRO A 128 -6.02 -12.90 8.29
C PRO A 128 -6.37 -13.22 9.73
N LYS A 129 -5.64 -12.59 10.67
CA LYS A 129 -6.17 -12.37 12.01
C LYS A 129 -7.18 -11.24 11.97
N GLY A 130 -8.35 -11.45 12.55
CA GLY A 130 -9.47 -10.47 12.52
C GLY A 130 -9.23 -9.17 13.30
N ARG A 131 -8.04 -8.96 13.89
CA ARG A 131 -7.67 -7.76 14.65
C ARG A 131 -6.25 -7.31 14.28
N PRO A 132 -5.96 -5.99 14.28
CA PRO A 132 -4.60 -5.50 14.15
C PRO A 132 -3.73 -5.98 15.32
N ILE A 133 -2.48 -6.32 15.03
CA ILE A 133 -1.44 -6.71 15.99
C ILE A 133 -0.61 -5.51 16.49
N LEU A 134 -0.71 -4.36 15.81
CA LEU A 134 -0.25 -3.07 16.32
C LEU A 134 -1.23 -1.98 15.88
N GLN A 135 -1.73 -1.20 16.84
CA GLN A 135 -2.76 -0.18 16.62
C GLN A 135 -2.19 1.23 16.72
N ARG A 136 -3.05 2.23 16.45
CA ARG A 136 -2.75 3.64 16.72
C ARG A 136 -2.35 3.87 18.18
N GLY A 137 -1.54 4.89 18.39
CA GLY A 137 -1.30 5.40 19.74
C GLY A 137 -2.53 6.12 20.30
N ALA A 138 -2.47 6.50 21.58
CA ALA A 138 -3.52 7.27 22.25
C ALA A 138 -3.80 8.60 21.52
N PRO A 139 -5.01 9.18 21.65
CA PRO A 139 -5.31 10.50 21.11
C PRO A 139 -4.24 11.54 21.49
N GLY A 140 -3.79 12.33 20.52
CA GLY A 140 -2.72 13.32 20.71
C GLY A 140 -1.29 12.76 20.65
N SER A 141 -1.09 11.44 20.67
CA SER A 141 0.23 10.85 20.47
C SER A 141 0.73 10.99 19.03
N TRP A 142 2.04 10.79 18.84
CA TRP A 142 2.70 10.88 17.52
C TRP A 142 2.24 9.80 16.53
N ALA A 143 1.54 8.76 16.99
CA ALA A 143 0.98 7.68 16.20
C ALA A 143 -0.56 7.61 16.29
N ALA A 144 -1.22 8.70 16.72
CA ALA A 144 -2.67 8.74 16.94
C ALA A 144 -3.51 8.51 15.66
N SER A 145 -2.95 8.79 14.48
CA SER A 145 -3.60 8.60 13.18
C SER A 145 -3.32 7.21 12.58
N GLY A 146 -2.64 6.32 13.31
CA GLY A 146 -2.42 4.93 12.90
C GLY A 146 -1.03 4.64 12.34
N ILE A 147 -0.87 3.42 11.85
CA ILE A 147 0.38 2.82 11.37
C ILE A 147 0.29 2.60 9.86
N THR A 148 1.09 3.30 9.06
CA THR A 148 0.96 3.28 7.58
C THR A 148 1.98 2.39 6.88
N TRP A 149 3.01 1.93 7.58
CA TRP A 149 4.05 1.07 7.02
C TRP A 149 4.74 0.28 8.13
N ALA A 150 5.24 -0.91 7.81
CA ALA A 150 6.05 -1.70 8.72
C ALA A 150 7.17 -2.48 8.00
N SER A 151 8.26 -2.67 8.73
CA SER A 151 9.39 -3.54 8.42
C SER A 151 9.68 -4.41 9.64
N VAL A 152 9.27 -5.67 9.55
CA VAL A 152 9.48 -6.70 10.56
C VAL A 152 10.75 -7.47 10.22
N LEU A 153 11.51 -7.85 11.25
CA LEU A 153 12.62 -8.79 11.15
C LEU A 153 12.33 -10.03 11.98
N LEU A 154 12.78 -11.18 11.46
CA LEU A 154 12.80 -12.45 12.18
C LEU A 154 13.70 -12.35 13.42
N PRO A 155 13.47 -13.19 14.43
CA PRO A 155 14.34 -13.29 15.59
C PRO A 155 15.81 -13.50 15.21
N ALA A 156 16.69 -12.76 15.85
CA ALA A 156 18.13 -12.99 15.80
C ALA A 156 18.58 -13.85 17.00
N GLY A 157 19.88 -13.84 17.33
CA GLY A 157 20.44 -14.64 18.44
C GLY A 157 19.84 -14.37 19.82
N ASP A 158 19.03 -13.31 20.00
CA ASP A 158 18.30 -13.02 21.23
C ASP A 158 16.83 -13.45 21.21
N HIS A 159 16.41 -14.19 20.18
CA HIS A 159 15.07 -14.73 20.01
C HIS A 159 13.94 -13.68 19.96
N LEU A 160 14.27 -12.40 19.71
CA LEU A 160 13.29 -11.33 19.62
C LEU A 160 13.02 -10.92 18.16
N TRP A 161 11.75 -11.02 17.78
CA TRP A 161 11.22 -10.32 16.63
C TRP A 161 11.34 -8.82 16.84
N ARG A 162 11.55 -8.09 15.74
CA ARG A 162 11.66 -6.63 15.75
C ARG A 162 10.78 -6.03 14.68
N VAL A 163 10.20 -4.88 14.97
CA VAL A 163 9.43 -4.10 14.02
C VAL A 163 9.89 -2.65 14.04
N TRP A 164 10.10 -2.10 12.85
CA TRP A 164 10.12 -0.67 12.62
C TRP A 164 8.85 -0.31 11.88
N TYR A 165 8.18 0.75 12.30
CA TYR A 165 6.89 1.12 11.74
C TYR A 165 6.76 2.62 11.60
N VAL A 166 5.98 3.07 10.61
CA VAL A 166 5.66 4.48 10.44
C VAL A 166 4.35 4.78 11.17
N GLY A 167 4.43 5.47 12.29
CA GLY A 167 3.28 6.02 13.00
C GLY A 167 2.97 7.44 12.51
N ARG A 168 1.69 7.78 12.44
CA ARG A 168 1.21 9.07 11.92
C ARG A 168 0.55 9.93 12.99
N GLN A 169 0.78 11.24 12.89
CA GLN A 169 -0.01 12.29 13.53
C GLN A 169 -0.46 13.28 12.46
N GLY A 170 -1.70 13.13 11.99
CA GLY A 170 -2.14 13.74 10.73
C GLY A 170 -1.25 13.26 9.58
N ASP A 171 -0.73 14.20 8.78
CA ASP A 171 0.16 13.88 7.66
C ASP A 171 1.61 13.60 8.06
N LEU A 172 1.99 13.88 9.31
CA LEU A 172 3.37 13.71 9.76
C LEU A 172 3.66 12.26 10.14
N GLY A 173 4.53 11.60 9.37
CA GLY A 173 5.07 10.27 9.67
C GLY A 173 6.39 10.30 10.44
N ARG A 174 6.54 9.42 11.43
CA ARG A 174 7.78 9.15 12.17
C ARG A 174 7.97 7.64 12.37
N ILE A 175 9.19 7.20 12.63
CA ILE A 175 9.50 5.78 12.80
C ILE A 175 9.48 5.41 14.28
N GLY A 176 8.62 4.45 14.63
CA GLY A 176 8.67 3.74 15.91
C GLY A 176 9.42 2.43 15.81
N PHE A 177 9.75 1.90 16.98
CA PHE A 177 10.40 0.60 17.14
C PHE A 177 9.64 -0.24 18.15
N GLY A 178 9.61 -1.56 17.94
CA GLY A 178 9.08 -2.50 18.90
C GLY A 178 9.74 -3.87 18.82
N THR A 179 9.60 -4.62 19.90
CA THR A 179 10.10 -6.00 20.02
C THR A 179 8.96 -6.96 20.35
N SER A 180 9.11 -8.23 19.97
CA SER A 180 8.14 -9.28 20.30
C SER A 180 8.82 -10.62 20.47
N ARG A 181 8.33 -11.46 21.37
CA ARG A 181 8.77 -12.86 21.49
C ARG A 181 8.17 -13.78 20.44
N GLU A 182 7.03 -13.38 19.89
CA GLU A 182 6.20 -14.25 19.04
C GLU A 182 5.83 -13.61 17.70
N GLY A 183 6.14 -12.33 17.49
CA GLY A 183 5.89 -11.59 16.25
C GLY A 183 4.43 -11.15 16.08
N THR A 184 3.60 -11.26 17.13
CA THR A 184 2.18 -10.88 17.12
C THR A 184 1.74 -9.97 18.26
N HIS A 185 2.49 -9.90 19.36
CA HIS A 185 2.28 -8.89 20.42
C HIS A 185 3.56 -8.08 20.59
N TRP A 186 3.48 -6.77 20.34
CA TRP A 186 4.64 -5.88 20.28
C TRP A 186 4.74 -5.00 21.52
N ILE A 187 5.94 -4.93 22.09
CA ILE A 187 6.33 -3.94 23.11
C ILE A 187 7.06 -2.82 22.39
N THR A 188 6.43 -1.65 22.29
CA THR A 188 6.95 -0.51 21.53
C THR A 188 7.62 0.53 22.41
N ALA A 189 8.62 1.22 21.86
CA ALA A 189 9.16 2.42 22.49
C ALA A 189 8.09 3.53 22.58
N PRO A 190 8.08 4.34 23.66
CA PRO A 190 7.08 5.40 23.84
C PRO A 190 7.28 6.57 22.86
N GLN A 191 8.52 6.82 22.46
CA GLN A 191 8.91 7.87 21.53
C GLN A 191 9.38 7.28 20.20
N PRO A 192 9.22 8.01 19.08
CA PRO A 192 9.76 7.58 17.80
C PRO A 192 11.30 7.47 17.89
N VAL A 193 11.85 6.42 17.28
CA VAL A 193 13.31 6.19 17.22
C VAL A 193 13.98 6.95 16.08
N LEU A 194 13.20 7.39 15.08
CA LEU A 194 13.66 8.29 14.03
C LEU A 194 12.53 9.26 13.67
N SER A 195 12.86 10.54 13.70
CA SER A 195 12.04 11.62 13.14
C SER A 195 12.83 12.31 12.04
N ALA A 196 12.14 12.70 10.97
CA ALA A 196 12.77 13.49 9.92
C ALA A 196 13.00 14.94 10.39
N GLU A 197 13.79 15.68 9.63
CA GLU A 197 13.96 17.13 9.81
C GLU A 197 12.62 17.87 9.76
N PRO A 198 12.52 19.06 10.40
CA PRO A 198 11.33 19.90 10.32
C PRO A 198 10.87 20.09 8.88
N GLY A 199 9.57 19.99 8.63
CA GLY A 199 8.99 20.08 7.28
C GLY A 199 9.03 18.77 6.49
N THR A 200 9.69 17.72 6.96
CA THR A 200 9.74 16.42 6.29
C THR A 200 8.89 15.36 7.02
N SER A 201 8.25 14.47 6.27
CA SER A 201 7.49 13.31 6.75
C SER A 201 8.17 12.00 6.35
N VAL A 202 8.16 11.00 7.23
CA VAL A 202 8.56 9.64 6.86
C VAL A 202 7.40 8.92 6.18
N GLU A 203 7.61 8.45 4.96
CA GLU A 203 6.58 7.72 4.19
C GLU A 203 6.71 6.20 4.33
N SER A 204 7.93 5.68 4.32
CA SER A 204 8.20 4.26 4.53
C SER A 204 9.58 4.01 5.14
N VAL A 205 9.73 2.83 5.75
CA VAL A 205 11.00 2.32 6.30
C VAL A 205 11.17 0.86 5.90
N SER A 206 12.36 0.48 5.44
CA SER A 206 12.73 -0.91 5.19
C SER A 206 14.05 -1.21 5.87
N VAL A 207 14.03 -2.15 6.79
CA VAL A 207 15.19 -2.53 7.61
C VAL A 207 15.70 -3.89 7.15
N VAL A 208 17.02 -4.04 7.09
CA VAL A 208 17.71 -5.28 6.74
C VAL A 208 18.91 -5.50 7.66
N VAL A 209 19.28 -6.75 7.86
CA VAL A 209 20.55 -7.12 8.50
C VAL A 209 21.51 -7.62 7.43
N ARG A 210 22.67 -6.98 7.28
CA ARG A 210 23.73 -7.40 6.33
C ARG A 210 25.09 -7.34 7.01
N HIS A 211 25.87 -8.41 6.88
CA HIS A 211 27.19 -8.54 7.54
C HIS A 211 27.16 -8.24 9.04
N GLY A 212 26.11 -8.68 9.75
CA GLY A 212 25.93 -8.43 11.19
C GLY A 212 25.58 -6.98 11.56
N ARG A 213 25.37 -6.10 10.57
CA ARG A 213 24.95 -4.71 10.78
C ARG A 213 23.50 -4.51 10.38
N LEU A 214 22.80 -3.70 11.16
CA LEU A 214 21.42 -3.33 10.94
C LEU A 214 21.36 -2.01 10.16
N GLY A 215 20.69 -2.01 9.01
CA GLY A 215 20.57 -0.83 8.15
C GLY A 215 19.12 -0.57 7.76
N ALA A 216 18.77 0.70 7.58
CA ALA A 216 17.43 1.14 7.23
C ALA A 216 17.46 2.06 6.00
N LEU A 217 16.67 1.70 5.01
CA LEU A 217 16.27 2.57 3.90
C LEU A 217 14.98 3.29 4.28
N VAL A 218 14.95 4.60 4.12
CA VAL A 218 13.82 5.46 4.52
C VAL A 218 13.39 6.31 3.32
N VAL A 219 12.08 6.41 3.10
CA VAL A 219 11.52 7.40 2.17
C VAL A 219 11.07 8.61 2.98
N LEU A 220 11.58 9.76 2.61
CA LEU A 220 11.33 11.05 3.24
C LEU A 220 10.62 11.97 2.26
N LYS A 221 9.48 12.52 2.62
CA LYS A 221 8.70 13.45 1.79
C LYS A 221 8.72 14.84 2.39
N ASP A 222 9.21 15.81 1.63
CA ASP A 222 9.10 17.21 1.99
C ASP A 222 7.61 17.62 1.92
N ARG A 223 7.09 18.21 3.00
CA ARG A 223 5.66 18.52 3.13
C ARG A 223 5.26 19.77 2.36
N GLY A 224 6.19 20.66 2.05
CA GLY A 224 5.92 21.88 1.27
C GLY A 224 5.83 21.60 -0.23
N SER A 225 6.85 20.93 -0.77
CA SER A 225 6.96 20.60 -2.19
C SER A 225 6.32 19.27 -2.59
N GLY A 226 6.12 18.36 -1.62
CA GLY A 226 5.67 17.00 -1.88
C GLY A 226 6.74 16.08 -2.49
N ILE A 227 7.96 16.59 -2.70
CA ILE A 227 9.07 15.84 -3.29
C ILE A 227 9.59 14.82 -2.28
N ALA A 228 9.77 13.59 -2.73
CA ALA A 228 10.32 12.52 -1.92
C ALA A 228 11.79 12.25 -2.25
N ARG A 229 12.59 11.99 -1.21
CA ARG A 229 13.98 11.54 -1.28
C ARG A 229 14.16 10.22 -0.53
N LEU A 230 15.23 9.52 -0.86
CA LEU A 230 15.66 8.31 -0.16
C LEU A 230 16.80 8.65 0.81
N GLY A 231 16.73 8.09 2.01
CA GLY A 231 17.77 8.20 3.03
C GLY A 231 18.19 6.82 3.55
N TRP A 232 19.43 6.72 4.02
CA TRP A 232 19.98 5.51 4.63
C TRP A 232 20.49 5.81 6.04
N ALA A 233 20.20 4.92 6.99
CA ALA A 233 20.80 4.95 8.32
C ALA A 233 21.30 3.58 8.74
N TRP A 234 22.47 3.57 9.38
CA TRP A 234 22.86 2.45 10.24
C TRP A 234 22.11 2.55 11.55
N LEU A 235 21.62 1.42 12.05
CA LEU A 235 20.85 1.34 13.26
C LEU A 235 21.63 0.63 14.37
N SER A 236 21.41 1.08 15.59
CA SER A 236 21.94 0.49 16.81
C SER A 236 21.18 -0.78 17.18
N TRP A 237 21.93 -1.73 17.75
CA TRP A 237 21.37 -2.86 18.46
C TRP A 237 21.53 -2.63 19.97
N PRO A 238 20.51 -2.86 20.82
CA PRO A 238 19.19 -3.43 20.52
C PRO A 238 18.07 -2.39 20.28
N SER A 239 18.33 -1.09 20.47
CA SER A 239 17.29 -0.04 20.51
C SER A 239 16.67 0.29 19.15
N GLY A 240 17.32 -0.08 18.04
CA GLY A 240 16.82 0.17 16.69
C GLY A 240 16.88 1.64 16.27
N SER A 241 17.53 2.50 17.06
CA SER A 241 17.72 3.92 16.76
C SER A 241 18.90 4.14 15.80
N PRO A 242 18.88 5.20 14.96
CA PRO A 242 20.02 5.54 14.11
C PRO A 242 21.32 5.76 14.89
N LEU A 243 22.43 5.29 14.33
CA LEU A 243 23.79 5.54 14.84
C LEU A 243 24.35 6.90 14.39
N GLY A 244 23.64 7.60 13.50
CA GLY A 244 24.05 8.88 12.94
C GLY A 244 22.95 9.48 12.06
N PRO A 245 23.24 10.62 11.40
CA PRO A 245 22.31 11.23 10.46
C PRO A 245 22.03 10.31 9.26
N LEU A 246 20.92 10.56 8.58
CA LEU A 246 20.59 9.85 7.35
C LEU A 246 21.54 10.29 6.23
N SER A 247 22.19 9.33 5.59
CA SER A 247 22.95 9.54 4.36
C SER A 247 22.00 9.61 3.17
N ASP A 248 22.28 10.47 2.20
CA ASP A 248 21.46 10.52 0.99
C ASP A 248 21.65 9.27 0.12
N VAL A 249 20.54 8.85 -0.49
CA VAL A 249 20.50 7.73 -1.42
C VAL A 249 20.08 8.27 -2.78
N VAL A 250 20.97 8.15 -3.76
CA VAL A 250 20.79 8.66 -5.12
C VAL A 250 20.32 7.55 -6.03
N ILE A 251 19.19 7.77 -6.71
CA ILE A 251 18.73 6.89 -7.78
C ILE A 251 19.34 7.37 -9.10
N GLN A 252 20.14 6.52 -9.73
CA GLN A 252 20.71 6.75 -11.06
C GLN A 252 20.02 5.87 -12.10
N ARG A 253 19.78 6.42 -13.30
CA ARG A 253 19.40 5.65 -14.48
C ARG A 253 20.65 5.38 -15.32
N ASN A 254 20.87 4.14 -15.73
CA ASN A 254 22.07 3.74 -16.45
C ASN A 254 21.74 3.28 -17.90
N PRO A 255 22.46 3.76 -18.94
CA PRO A 255 22.89 5.13 -19.18
C PRO A 255 21.93 5.85 -20.18
N VAL A 256 21.87 7.17 -20.06
CA VAL A 256 21.23 8.06 -21.04
C VAL A 256 21.95 7.90 -22.39
N ARG A 257 21.38 7.12 -23.32
CA ARG A 257 21.59 7.37 -24.75
C ARG A 257 20.57 8.41 -25.18
N TYR A 258 21.05 9.43 -25.86
CA TYR A 258 20.38 10.65 -26.32
C TYR A 258 20.41 11.82 -25.32
N ALA A 259 21.27 12.77 -25.66
CA ALA A 259 21.26 14.13 -25.16
C ALA A 259 19.82 14.70 -25.18
N TRP A 260 19.52 15.52 -24.17
CA TRP A 260 18.31 16.37 -24.06
C TRP A 260 17.04 15.78 -23.43
N GLN A 261 17.06 14.59 -22.81
CA GLN A 261 15.98 14.21 -21.88
C GLN A 261 16.46 14.25 -20.43
N THR A 262 16.21 15.37 -19.77
CA THR A 262 16.27 15.50 -18.31
C THR A 262 15.37 14.43 -17.70
N ALA A 263 15.96 13.50 -16.96
CA ALA A 263 15.22 12.52 -16.19
C ALA A 263 14.36 13.27 -15.16
N VAL A 264 13.06 13.40 -15.43
CA VAL A 264 12.13 13.92 -14.42
C VAL A 264 12.15 12.93 -13.26
N PRO A 265 12.57 13.33 -12.05
CA PRO A 265 12.50 12.44 -10.89
C PRO A 265 11.02 12.24 -10.59
N ARG A 266 10.49 11.10 -11.04
CA ARG A 266 9.16 10.65 -10.62
C ARG A 266 9.21 10.43 -9.10
N ALA A 267 8.24 11.00 -8.39
CA ALA A 267 8.19 10.93 -6.93
C ALA A 267 8.15 9.46 -6.47
N VAL A 268 9.13 9.07 -5.66
CA VAL A 268 9.15 7.77 -4.99
C VAL A 268 8.18 7.83 -3.82
N HIS A 269 7.16 6.99 -3.83
CA HIS A 269 6.14 6.95 -2.78
C HIS A 269 6.60 6.08 -1.60
N ASP A 270 7.12 4.89 -1.90
CA ASP A 270 7.65 3.97 -0.91
C ASP A 270 8.78 3.11 -1.49
N ALA A 271 9.58 2.53 -0.59
CA ALA A 271 10.69 1.67 -0.96
C ALA A 271 10.79 0.48 0.01
N ARG A 272 11.08 -0.71 -0.53
CA ARG A 272 11.36 -1.91 0.27
C ARG A 272 12.62 -2.61 -0.22
N ILE A 273 13.53 -2.89 0.71
CA ILE A 273 14.69 -3.75 0.47
C ILE A 273 14.19 -5.19 0.35
N VAL A 274 14.64 -5.86 -0.70
CA VAL A 274 14.43 -7.28 -0.90
C VAL A 274 15.61 -8.00 -0.28
N ASP A 275 15.35 -8.77 0.77
CA ASP A 275 16.38 -9.68 1.26
C ASP A 275 16.46 -10.88 0.32
N ASP A 276 17.51 -10.90 -0.50
CA ASP A 276 17.71 -12.00 -1.42
C ASP A 276 18.22 -13.29 -0.76
N GLY A 277 18.53 -13.28 0.55
CA GLY A 277 19.07 -14.41 1.30
C GLY A 277 20.56 -14.67 1.09
N ASP A 278 21.17 -14.08 0.06
CA ASP A 278 22.61 -14.10 -0.13
C ASP A 278 23.28 -13.03 0.73
N ILE A 279 23.61 -13.40 1.97
CA ILE A 279 24.25 -12.53 2.97
C ILE A 279 25.68 -12.13 2.54
N ARG A 280 26.28 -12.80 1.54
CA ARG A 280 27.66 -12.55 1.08
C ARG A 280 27.75 -11.44 0.04
N GLN A 281 26.64 -11.07 -0.58
CA GLN A 281 26.61 -9.97 -1.53
C GLN A 281 26.49 -8.63 -0.79
N SER A 282 27.43 -7.73 -1.07
CA SER A 282 27.37 -6.33 -0.63
C SER A 282 26.27 -5.54 -1.34
N SER A 283 25.58 -6.13 -2.31
CA SER A 283 24.50 -5.51 -3.06
C SER A 283 23.18 -5.59 -2.31
N ILE A 284 22.38 -4.54 -2.46
CA ILE A 284 20.98 -4.50 -2.09
C ILE A 284 20.14 -4.38 -3.34
N ARG A 285 19.01 -5.08 -3.31
CA ARG A 285 17.93 -4.98 -4.26
C ARG A 285 16.78 -4.25 -3.60
N VAL A 286 16.20 -3.28 -4.29
CA VAL A 286 15.15 -2.41 -3.76
C VAL A 286 13.98 -2.39 -4.72
N LEU A 287 12.78 -2.67 -4.21
CA LEU A 287 11.52 -2.41 -4.88
C LEU A 287 11.08 -0.98 -4.55
N LEU A 288 10.71 -0.24 -5.59
CA LEU A 288 10.30 1.16 -5.49
C LEU A 288 8.87 1.29 -6.02
N SER A 289 8.02 1.97 -5.27
CA SER A 289 6.73 2.44 -5.78
C SER A 289 6.91 3.84 -6.32
N VAL A 290 6.69 4.03 -7.62
CA VAL A 290 7.00 5.27 -8.33
C VAL A 290 5.73 5.83 -8.97
N GLN A 291 5.49 7.13 -8.83
CA GLN A 291 4.35 7.79 -9.45
C GLN A 291 4.61 8.03 -10.94
N GLY A 292 3.78 7.46 -11.81
CA GLY A 292 3.83 7.71 -13.26
C GLY A 292 3.20 9.04 -13.67
N ASP A 293 3.34 9.40 -14.96
CA ASP A 293 2.94 10.72 -15.48
C ASP A 293 1.43 10.98 -15.39
N GLN A 294 0.62 9.91 -15.28
CA GLN A 294 -0.84 9.99 -15.09
C GLN A 294 -1.25 9.87 -13.61
N GLY A 295 -0.32 10.10 -12.68
CA GLY A 295 -0.53 9.95 -11.24
C GLY A 295 -0.64 8.49 -10.75
N ARG A 296 -0.63 7.51 -11.66
CA ARG A 296 -0.74 6.08 -11.34
C ARG A 296 0.59 5.50 -10.88
N MET A 297 0.55 4.78 -9.77
CA MET A 297 1.72 4.13 -9.19
C MET A 297 2.13 2.88 -9.98
N PHE A 298 3.41 2.71 -10.25
CA PHE A 298 3.97 1.48 -10.80
C PHE A 298 5.15 1.01 -9.95
N LEU A 299 5.51 -0.26 -10.08
CA LEU A 299 6.64 -0.84 -9.36
C LEU A 299 7.88 -0.83 -10.24
N ALA A 300 8.96 -0.29 -9.70
CA ALA A 300 10.28 -0.32 -10.29
C ALA A 300 11.23 -1.08 -9.37
N GLU A 301 12.40 -1.39 -9.89
CA GLU A 301 13.44 -2.11 -9.17
C GLU A 301 14.79 -1.44 -9.38
N ALA A 302 15.56 -1.35 -8.30
CA ALA A 302 16.90 -0.79 -8.33
C ALA A 302 17.88 -1.67 -7.57
N PHE A 303 19.15 -1.56 -7.94
CA PHE A 303 20.26 -2.31 -7.35
C PHE A 303 21.36 -1.35 -6.94
N GLY A 304 21.93 -1.53 -5.77
CA GLY A 304 23.10 -0.76 -5.35
C GLY A 304 23.95 -1.55 -4.39
N ALA A 305 25.06 -0.97 -3.95
CA ALA A 305 25.87 -1.54 -2.88
C ALA A 305 25.53 -0.83 -1.56
N LEU A 306 25.59 -1.58 -0.46
CA LEU A 306 25.60 -0.97 0.85
C LEU A 306 26.88 -0.15 1.05
N PRO A 307 26.78 1.02 1.69
CA PRO A 307 27.94 1.85 1.94
C PRO A 307 28.82 1.17 2.98
N LYS A 308 30.15 1.29 2.87
CA LYS A 308 31.04 0.74 3.90
C LYS A 308 31.07 1.64 5.13
N ASN A 309 30.96 2.95 4.89
CA ASN A 309 30.99 3.99 5.90
C ASN A 309 29.64 4.72 5.98
N PRO A 310 29.21 5.20 7.16
CA PRO A 310 27.96 5.94 7.32
C PRO A 310 27.86 7.23 6.49
N SER A 311 28.98 7.85 6.13
CA SER A 311 29.02 9.09 5.36
C SER A 311 28.97 8.88 3.84
N GLU A 312 29.13 7.65 3.36
CA GLU A 312 29.11 7.36 1.92
C GLU A 312 27.68 7.36 1.39
N PRO A 313 27.40 8.09 0.29
CA PRO A 313 26.09 8.04 -0.35
C PRO A 313 25.86 6.66 -0.97
N ILE A 314 24.61 6.20 -0.94
CA ILE A 314 24.21 4.98 -1.65
C ILE A 314 23.79 5.36 -3.07
N VAL A 315 24.33 4.67 -4.05
CA VAL A 315 23.88 4.77 -5.44
C VAL A 315 23.05 3.55 -5.79
N LEU A 316 21.78 3.78 -6.13
CA LEU A 316 20.85 2.78 -6.63
C LEU A 316 20.69 2.93 -8.14
N LEU A 317 21.08 1.91 -8.90
CA LEU A 317 20.89 1.81 -10.33
C LEU A 317 19.49 1.26 -10.63
N LEU A 318 18.63 2.12 -11.19
CA LEU A 318 17.27 1.75 -11.58
C LEU A 318 17.28 0.85 -12.82
N LYS A 319 16.53 -0.25 -12.79
CA LYS A 319 16.27 -1.04 -13.99
C LYS A 319 15.48 -0.21 -15.02
N PRO A 320 15.81 -0.31 -16.32
CA PRO A 320 15.10 0.43 -17.37
C PRO A 320 13.61 0.08 -17.45
N GLN A 321 13.28 -1.19 -17.24
CA GLN A 321 11.91 -1.69 -17.33
C GLN A 321 11.26 -1.75 -15.94
N PRO A 322 10.00 -1.31 -15.82
CA PRO A 322 9.24 -1.44 -14.58
C PRO A 322 9.03 -2.92 -14.27
N VAL A 323 9.08 -3.27 -12.98
CA VAL A 323 8.72 -4.62 -12.52
C VAL A 323 7.25 -4.90 -12.78
N LYS A 324 6.38 -3.91 -12.55
CA LYS A 324 4.94 -4.03 -12.76
C LYS A 324 4.33 -2.68 -13.10
N MET A 325 3.70 -2.61 -14.27
CA MET A 325 2.81 -1.50 -14.63
C MET A 325 1.40 -1.75 -14.07
N PRO A 326 0.62 -0.69 -13.77
CA PRO A 326 -0.81 -0.79 -13.54
C PRO A 326 -1.47 -1.58 -14.67
N GLY A 327 -2.40 -2.46 -14.33
CA GLY A 327 -3.14 -3.19 -15.34
C GLY A 327 -4.12 -2.30 -16.11
N LYS A 328 -4.86 -2.93 -17.03
CA LYS A 328 -5.80 -2.26 -17.92
C LYS A 328 -6.89 -1.54 -17.12
N GLN A 329 -7.22 -0.30 -17.49
CA GLN A 329 -8.34 0.42 -16.91
C GLN A 329 -9.67 -0.30 -17.18
N PRO A 330 -10.64 -0.22 -16.26
CA PRO A 330 -11.99 -0.62 -16.56
C PRO A 330 -12.58 0.29 -17.64
N VAL A 331 -13.59 -0.22 -18.34
CA VAL A 331 -14.39 0.59 -19.26
C VAL A 331 -15.60 1.11 -18.50
N SER A 332 -15.85 2.43 -18.58
CA SER A 332 -17.07 3.04 -18.05
C SER A 332 -18.28 2.51 -18.79
N THR A 333 -19.37 2.31 -18.06
CA THR A 333 -20.66 2.00 -18.66
C THR A 333 -21.41 3.30 -18.92
N VAL A 334 -22.36 3.32 -19.87
CA VAL A 334 -23.20 4.51 -20.11
C VAL A 334 -23.94 4.96 -18.82
N LEU A 335 -24.16 4.03 -17.89
CA LEU A 335 -24.80 4.28 -16.60
C LEU A 335 -23.86 4.97 -15.58
N SER A 336 -22.53 4.87 -15.72
CA SER A 336 -21.60 5.48 -14.76
C SER A 336 -21.62 7.00 -14.80
N ASP A 337 -21.69 7.59 -15.99
CA ASP A 337 -21.61 9.05 -16.18
C ASP A 337 -22.83 9.79 -15.59
N VAL A 338 -23.96 9.09 -15.47
CA VAL A 338 -25.18 9.59 -14.85
C VAL A 338 -25.14 9.37 -13.34
N ARG A 339 -24.61 8.23 -12.89
CA ARG A 339 -24.45 7.91 -11.46
C ARG A 339 -23.56 8.90 -10.74
N ASP A 340 -22.44 9.29 -11.35
CA ASP A 340 -21.51 10.29 -10.78
C ASP A 340 -22.15 11.69 -10.64
N ARG A 341 -23.38 11.89 -11.13
CA ARG A 341 -24.17 13.14 -10.97
C ARG A 341 -25.29 13.02 -9.94
N VAL A 342 -25.60 11.81 -9.47
CA VAL A 342 -26.72 11.52 -8.55
C VAL A 342 -26.13 10.88 -7.28
N ASP A 343 -25.50 11.70 -6.44
CA ASP A 343 -24.69 11.23 -5.31
C ASP A 343 -25.50 10.65 -4.13
N ASP A 344 -26.82 10.86 -4.06
CA ASP A 344 -27.59 10.53 -2.86
C ASP A 344 -28.49 9.30 -3.00
N LEU A 345 -28.01 8.17 -2.48
CA LEU A 345 -28.81 6.95 -2.24
C LEU A 345 -30.12 7.23 -1.48
N MET A 346 -30.14 8.24 -0.60
CA MET A 346 -31.34 8.66 0.14
C MET A 346 -32.37 9.36 -0.75
N VAL A 347 -31.93 10.13 -1.76
CA VAL A 347 -32.82 10.72 -2.77
C VAL A 347 -33.43 9.61 -3.62
N VAL A 348 -32.67 8.57 -3.91
CA VAL A 348 -33.12 7.40 -4.69
C VAL A 348 -34.18 6.60 -3.94
N ILE A 349 -33.94 6.24 -2.68
CA ILE A 349 -34.92 5.50 -1.85
C ILE A 349 -36.18 6.35 -1.64
N GLY A 350 -36.02 7.65 -1.40
CA GLY A 350 -37.14 8.59 -1.27
C GLY A 350 -37.98 8.71 -2.55
N ALA A 351 -37.34 8.85 -3.71
CA ALA A 351 -38.03 8.92 -5.00
C ALA A 351 -38.74 7.61 -5.36
N PHE A 352 -38.15 6.45 -5.01
CA PHE A 352 -38.75 5.14 -5.25
C PHE A 352 -39.98 4.90 -4.35
N ALA A 353 -39.90 5.28 -3.07
CA ALA A 353 -41.03 5.21 -2.15
C ALA A 353 -42.19 6.13 -2.57
N ILE A 354 -41.88 7.36 -3.02
CA ILE A 354 -42.87 8.29 -3.58
C ILE A 354 -43.48 7.72 -4.87
N GLY A 355 -42.67 7.13 -5.75
CA GLY A 355 -43.12 6.50 -6.98
C GLY A 355 -44.08 5.33 -6.75
N LEU A 356 -43.75 4.42 -5.82
CA LEU A 356 -44.63 3.31 -5.44
C LEU A 356 -45.94 3.80 -4.78
N GLY A 357 -45.85 4.82 -3.92
CA GLY A 357 -47.01 5.46 -3.33
C GLY A 357 -47.96 6.08 -4.37
N LEU A 358 -47.40 6.74 -5.39
CA LEU A 358 -48.19 7.34 -6.49
C LEU A 358 -48.84 6.29 -7.40
N VAL A 359 -48.18 5.15 -7.64
CA VAL A 359 -48.78 4.04 -8.40
C VAL A 359 -49.95 3.42 -7.63
N SER A 360 -49.81 3.26 -6.31
CA SER A 360 -50.91 2.79 -5.46
C SER A 360 -52.11 3.75 -5.46
N LEU A 361 -51.85 5.06 -5.46
CA LEU A 361 -52.89 6.10 -5.55
C LEU A 361 -53.58 6.18 -6.91
N ALA A 362 -52.91 5.74 -7.99
CA ALA A 362 -53.47 5.77 -9.34
C ALA A 362 -54.32 4.54 -9.69
N GLN A 363 -54.32 3.50 -8.84
CA GLN A 363 -55.14 2.29 -8.97
C GLN A 363 -56.50 2.41 -8.25
N VAL A 364 -56.68 3.45 -7.43
CA VAL A 364 -57.98 3.92 -6.91
C VAL A 364 -58.52 4.98 -7.86
#